data_AF-A0A7C6ZKN1-F1
#
_entry.id   AF-A0A7C6ZKN1-F1
#
_cell.length_a   1.000
_cell.length_b   1.000
_cell.length_c   1.000
_cell.angle_alpha   90.00
_cell.angle_beta   90.00
_cell.angle_gamma   90.00
#
_symmetry.space_group_name_H-M   'P 1'
#
loop_
_entity.id
_entity.type
_entity.pdbx_description
1 polymer ?
#
loop_
_entity_poly.entity_id
_entity_poly.type
_entity_poly.pdbx_seq_one_letter_code
_entity_poly.pdbx_strand_id
1 'polypeptide(L)'
;MRKLIKVFKEKGFRVAAVKHAPHGYELDVEKRDTWQFCQAGADRVMVVGPKSLTMHHLYNQEPSFDEVCEMVEDVDLILVEGYKSEMGPKVEVVRKGIDDRPDLGDDLVAVVSDDQLQERVPCFSTESVEQLAEFLIDKLSLK
;
A
#
# COMPACT_ATOMS: atom_id res chain seq x y z
N MET A 1 5.10 -5.26 2.77
CA MET A 1 4.48 -4.04 3.31
C MET A 1 4.54 -3.90 4.84
N ARG A 2 3.94 -4.80 5.64
CA ARG A 2 3.91 -4.64 7.13
C ARG A 2 5.27 -4.37 7.80
N LYS A 3 6.32 -5.13 7.44
CA LYS A 3 7.67 -4.93 8.00
C LYS A 3 8.20 -3.51 7.68
N LEU A 4 8.02 -3.02 6.45
CA LEU A 4 8.41 -1.65 6.05
C LEU A 4 7.65 -0.57 6.81
N ILE A 5 6.33 -0.72 6.98
CA ILE A 5 5.52 0.24 7.78
C ILE A 5 6.15 0.39 9.17
N LYS A 6 6.50 -0.73 9.82
CA LYS A 6 7.12 -0.71 11.15
C LYS A 6 8.44 0.08 11.14
N VAL A 7 9.34 -0.19 10.20
CA VAL A 7 10.64 0.51 10.09
C VAL A 7 10.46 2.00 9.83
N PHE A 8 9.57 2.41 8.91
CA PHE A 8 9.30 3.83 8.66
C PHE A 8 8.70 4.54 9.88
N LYS A 9 7.78 3.87 10.61
CA LYS A 9 7.23 4.40 11.87
C LYS A 9 8.32 4.57 12.93
N GLU A 10 9.25 3.63 13.06
CA GLU A 10 10.40 3.71 13.99
C GLU A 10 11.36 4.84 13.61
N LYS A 11 11.48 5.17 12.32
CA LYS A 11 12.25 6.31 11.81
C LYS A 11 11.51 7.66 11.87
N GLY A 12 10.28 7.68 12.40
CA GLY A 12 9.52 8.91 12.66
C GLY A 12 8.53 9.34 11.57
N PHE A 13 8.44 8.62 10.45
CA PHE A 13 7.51 8.97 9.37
C PHE A 13 6.05 8.74 9.78
N ARG A 14 5.15 9.60 9.30
CA ARG A 14 3.71 9.36 9.24
C ARG A 14 3.42 8.59 7.95
N VAL A 15 2.83 7.40 8.08
CA VAL A 15 2.72 6.44 6.98
C VAL A 15 1.26 6.09 6.77
N ALA A 16 0.79 6.21 5.54
CA ALA A 16 -0.45 5.61 5.07
C ALA A 16 -0.17 4.31 4.32
N ALA A 17 -1.14 3.39 4.35
CA ALA A 17 -1.10 2.16 3.57
C ALA A 17 -2.37 2.05 2.73
N VAL A 18 -2.20 1.89 1.42
CA VAL A 18 -3.27 1.69 0.45
C VAL A 18 -3.14 0.30 -0.12
N LYS A 19 -4.25 -0.44 -0.18
CA LYS A 19 -4.31 -1.75 -0.84
C LYS A 19 -5.42 -1.75 -1.87
N HIS A 20 -5.07 -1.99 -3.12
CA HIS A 20 -6.04 -2.16 -4.20
C HIS A 20 -6.45 -3.63 -4.28
N ALA A 21 -7.76 -3.90 -4.19
CA ALA A 21 -8.35 -5.22 -4.29
C ALA A 21 -9.39 -5.25 -5.43
N PRO A 22 -8.96 -5.45 -6.70
CA PRO A 22 -9.83 -5.32 -7.88
C PRO A 22 -10.95 -6.37 -7.96
N HIS A 23 -10.89 -7.41 -7.12
CA HIS A 23 -11.93 -8.44 -7.01
C HIS A 23 -12.87 -8.22 -5.82
N GLY A 24 -12.81 -7.05 -5.19
CA GLY A 24 -13.57 -6.71 -4.00
C GLY A 24 -12.92 -7.18 -2.69
N TYR A 25 -13.49 -6.72 -1.57
CA TYR A 25 -13.06 -7.06 -0.22
C TYR A 25 -14.23 -6.91 0.77
N GLU A 26 -14.12 -7.57 1.92
CA GLU A 26 -15.03 -7.37 3.06
C GLU A 26 -14.22 -6.87 4.26
N LEU A 27 -14.51 -5.65 4.73
CA LEU A 27 -13.88 -5.07 5.92
C LEU A 27 -14.79 -5.07 7.15
N ASP A 28 -16.08 -5.31 6.99
CA ASP A 28 -17.06 -5.29 8.07
C ASP A 28 -17.68 -6.67 8.30
N VAL A 29 -18.31 -6.84 9.46
CA VAL A 29 -18.95 -8.09 9.87
C VAL A 29 -20.45 -8.00 9.62
N GLU A 30 -20.99 -8.97 8.90
CA GLU A 30 -22.41 -9.08 8.63
C GLU A 30 -23.25 -8.95 9.92
N LYS A 31 -24.41 -8.28 9.81
CA LYS A 31 -25.38 -8.05 10.89
C LYS A 31 -24.99 -7.04 11.97
N ARG A 32 -23.79 -6.42 11.90
CA ARG A 32 -23.48 -5.24 12.74
C ARG A 32 -24.18 -3.99 12.21
N ASP A 33 -24.36 -3.00 13.08
CA ASP A 33 -25.02 -1.74 12.73
C ASP A 33 -24.37 -1.05 11.53
N THR A 34 -23.03 -1.03 11.50
CA THR A 34 -22.24 -0.44 10.40
C THR A 34 -22.47 -1.12 9.06
N TRP A 35 -22.62 -2.45 9.07
CA TRP A 35 -22.96 -3.23 7.89
C TRP A 35 -24.40 -2.92 7.45
N GLN A 36 -25.33 -2.83 8.40
CA GLN A 36 -26.73 -2.47 8.09
C GLN A 36 -26.85 -1.05 7.52
N PHE A 37 -26.05 -0.10 8.00
CA PHE A 37 -26.01 1.27 7.44
C PHE A 37 -25.53 1.26 5.99
N CYS A 38 -24.51 0.46 5.67
CA CYS A 38 -24.04 0.28 4.29
C CYS A 38 -25.18 -0.29 3.40
N GLN A 39 -25.84 -1.35 3.85
CA GLN A 39 -26.92 -2.00 3.08
C GLN A 39 -28.17 -1.13 2.95
N ALA A 40 -28.40 -0.21 3.89
CA ALA A 40 -29.47 0.76 3.82
C ALA A 40 -29.22 1.87 2.78
N GLY A 41 -28.03 1.92 2.18
CA GLY A 41 -27.69 2.89 1.14
C GLY A 41 -27.04 4.17 1.65
N ALA A 42 -26.37 4.13 2.80
CA ALA A 42 -25.56 5.28 3.23
C ALA A 42 -24.39 5.49 2.26
N ASP A 43 -24.16 6.73 1.81
CA ASP A 43 -22.99 7.07 0.99
C ASP A 43 -21.69 7.00 1.80
N ARG A 44 -21.78 7.28 3.12
CA ARG A 44 -20.65 7.23 4.05
C ARG A 44 -21.07 6.65 5.39
N VAL A 45 -20.26 5.74 5.91
CA VAL A 45 -20.41 5.17 7.25
C VAL A 45 -19.16 5.45 8.06
N MET A 46 -19.31 6.06 9.23
CA MET A 46 -18.19 6.42 10.12
C MET A 46 -18.31 5.70 11.45
N VAL A 47 -17.20 5.12 11.91
CA VAL A 47 -17.06 4.50 13.23
C VAL A 47 -16.00 5.26 13.98
N VAL A 48 -16.37 5.81 15.13
CA VAL A 48 -15.48 6.61 15.97
C VAL A 48 -15.33 5.94 17.32
N GLY A 49 -14.09 5.72 17.73
CA GLY A 49 -13.75 5.23 19.06
C GLY A 49 -12.63 6.06 19.71
N PRO A 50 -12.28 5.78 20.98
CA PRO A 50 -11.32 6.58 21.73
C PRO A 50 -9.89 6.65 21.14
N LYS A 51 -9.55 5.75 20.21
CA LYS A 51 -8.19 5.60 19.66
C LYS A 51 -8.13 5.60 18.13
N SER A 52 -9.28 5.59 17.45
CA SER A 52 -9.32 5.44 16.00
C SER A 52 -10.65 5.88 15.43
N LEU A 53 -10.60 6.29 14.17
CA LEU A 53 -11.76 6.54 13.32
C LEU A 53 -11.61 5.66 12.08
N THR A 54 -12.69 5.01 11.68
CA THR A 54 -12.80 4.32 10.40
C THR A 54 -13.90 4.98 9.60
N MET A 55 -13.66 5.20 8.31
CA MET A 55 -14.66 5.70 7.38
C MET A 55 -14.77 4.70 6.22
N HIS A 56 -15.99 4.27 5.93
CA HIS A 56 -16.32 3.53 4.73
C HIS A 56 -17.03 4.48 3.76
N HIS A 57 -16.40 4.73 2.62
CA HIS A 57 -16.97 5.53 1.54
C HIS A 57 -17.55 4.57 0.50
N LEU A 58 -18.86 4.59 0.32
CA LEU A 58 -19.55 3.75 -0.64
C LEU A 58 -19.72 4.53 -1.95
N TYR A 59 -19.36 3.92 -3.07
CA TYR A 59 -19.41 4.52 -4.39
C TYR A 59 -19.91 3.50 -5.41
N ASN A 60 -20.49 4.00 -6.51
CA ASN A 60 -20.91 3.15 -7.64
C ASN A 60 -19.76 2.92 -8.64
N GLN A 61 -18.73 3.77 -8.61
CA GLN A 61 -17.57 3.71 -9.48
C GLN A 61 -16.30 3.88 -8.64
N GLU A 62 -15.32 3.02 -8.88
CA GLU A 62 -14.03 3.08 -8.19
C GLU A 62 -13.31 4.41 -8.46
N PRO A 63 -12.81 5.08 -7.41
CA PRO A 63 -11.97 6.26 -7.59
C PRO A 63 -10.66 5.89 -8.30
N SER A 64 -10.16 6.83 -9.09
CA SER A 64 -8.81 6.75 -9.66
C SER A 64 -7.73 6.71 -8.58
N PHE A 65 -6.53 6.27 -8.94
CA PHE A 65 -5.41 6.24 -8.02
C PHE A 65 -5.07 7.63 -7.45
N ASP A 66 -5.08 8.66 -8.30
CA ASP A 66 -4.83 10.04 -7.89
C ASP A 66 -5.89 10.52 -6.89
N GLU A 67 -7.18 10.25 -7.14
CA GLU A 67 -8.26 10.59 -6.20
C GLU A 67 -8.10 9.85 -4.86
N VAL A 68 -7.66 8.59 -4.86
CA VAL A 68 -7.36 7.86 -3.61
C VAL A 68 -6.20 8.51 -2.86
N CYS A 69 -5.14 8.91 -3.56
CA CYS A 69 -4.00 9.60 -2.95
C CYS A 69 -4.40 10.96 -2.36
N GLU A 70 -5.28 11.72 -3.03
CA GLU A 70 -5.79 13.00 -2.53
C GLU A 70 -6.62 12.87 -1.25
N MET A 71 -7.28 11.71 -1.02
CA MET A 71 -8.02 11.45 0.22
C MET A 71 -7.11 11.17 1.43
N VAL A 72 -5.82 10.94 1.21
CA VAL A 72 -4.86 10.64 2.27
C VAL A 72 -4.17 11.92 2.73
N GLU A 73 -4.58 12.39 3.91
CA GLU A 73 -4.05 13.61 4.52
C GLU A 73 -3.05 13.30 5.65
N ASP A 74 -2.26 14.31 6.05
CA ASP A 74 -1.39 14.29 7.24
C ASP A 74 -0.36 13.14 7.32
N VAL A 75 0.15 12.67 6.18
CA VAL A 75 1.23 11.67 6.11
C VAL A 75 2.43 12.18 5.32
N ASP A 76 3.57 11.56 5.57
CA ASP A 76 4.84 11.84 4.87
C ASP A 76 5.09 10.83 3.74
N LEU A 77 4.46 9.64 3.82
CA LEU A 77 4.63 8.55 2.87
C LEU A 77 3.34 7.72 2.73
N ILE A 78 2.97 7.39 1.48
CA ILE A 78 1.93 6.42 1.16
C ILE A 78 2.59 5.15 0.62
N LEU A 79 2.37 4.02 1.27
CA LEU A 79 2.78 2.70 0.78
C LEU A 79 1.60 2.02 0.10
N VAL A 80 1.78 1.62 -1.16
CA VAL A 80 0.72 1.05 -1.99
C VAL A 80 1.00 -0.43 -2.28
N GLU A 81 0.03 -1.29 -2.02
CA GLU A 81 0.00 -2.69 -2.47
C GLU A 81 -1.08 -2.83 -3.56
N GLY A 82 -0.64 -3.01 -4.81
CA GLY A 82 -1.54 -3.07 -5.97
C GLY A 82 -1.23 -1.95 -6.97
N TYR A 83 -2.24 -1.49 -7.72
CA TYR A 83 -2.11 -0.41 -8.72
C TYR A 83 -0.88 -0.59 -9.65
N LYS A 84 -0.72 -1.82 -10.18
CA LYS A 84 0.48 -2.20 -10.95
C LYS A 84 0.71 -1.33 -12.19
N SER A 85 -0.37 -0.81 -12.79
CA SER A 85 -0.34 0.01 -14.00
C SER A 85 -0.15 1.51 -13.74
N GLU A 86 -0.25 1.97 -12.50
CA GLU A 86 -0.12 3.39 -12.16
C GLU A 86 1.34 3.81 -12.10
N MET A 87 1.65 5.07 -12.41
CA MET A 87 3.04 5.55 -12.40
C MET A 87 3.60 5.70 -10.98
N GLY A 88 4.92 5.64 -10.87
CA GLY A 88 5.65 5.98 -9.65
C GLY A 88 6.62 4.88 -9.19
N PRO A 89 7.47 5.16 -8.19
CA PRO A 89 8.53 4.25 -7.77
C PRO A 89 7.96 2.95 -7.19
N LYS A 90 8.33 1.82 -7.80
CA LYS A 90 7.86 0.48 -7.47
C LYS A 90 8.97 -0.39 -6.93
N VAL A 91 8.64 -1.12 -5.86
CA VAL A 91 9.45 -2.23 -5.37
C VAL A 91 8.74 -3.53 -5.75
N GLU A 92 9.38 -4.34 -6.58
CA GLU A 92 8.85 -5.65 -6.94
C GLU A 92 9.23 -6.69 -5.87
N VAL A 93 8.28 -7.49 -5.40
CA VAL A 93 8.55 -8.60 -4.48
C VAL A 93 8.44 -9.91 -5.24
N VAL A 94 9.58 -10.54 -5.53
CA VAL A 94 9.68 -11.78 -6.29
C VAL A 94 9.82 -12.95 -5.34
N ARG A 95 8.87 -13.90 -5.42
CA ARG A 95 8.89 -15.14 -4.66
C ARG A 95 9.25 -16.30 -5.58
N LYS A 96 9.91 -17.31 -5.01
CA LYS A 96 10.30 -18.53 -5.72
C LYS A 96 9.11 -19.16 -6.46
N GLY A 97 9.31 -19.46 -7.74
CA GLY A 97 8.32 -20.11 -8.60
C GLY A 97 7.29 -19.19 -9.25
N ILE A 98 7.49 -17.87 -9.18
CA ILE A 98 6.73 -16.88 -9.97
C ILE A 98 7.63 -16.41 -11.11
N ASP A 99 7.39 -16.93 -12.30
CA ASP A 99 8.18 -16.57 -13.50
C ASP A 99 7.56 -15.41 -14.29
N ASP A 100 6.25 -15.17 -14.13
CA ASP A 100 5.55 -14.07 -14.80
C ASP A 100 5.71 -12.77 -14.01
N ARG A 101 6.65 -11.94 -14.45
CA ARG A 101 6.99 -10.65 -13.85
C ARG A 101 6.55 -9.53 -14.80
N PRO A 102 5.70 -8.59 -14.34
CA PRO A 102 5.30 -7.46 -15.16
C PRO A 102 6.53 -6.61 -15.49
N ASP A 103 6.61 -6.11 -16.72
CA ASP A 103 7.60 -5.10 -17.05
C ASP A 103 7.19 -3.78 -16.40
N LEU A 104 7.95 -3.37 -15.39
CA LEU A 104 7.74 -2.13 -14.65
C LEU A 104 8.60 -0.98 -15.20
N GLY A 105 9.39 -1.19 -16.26
CA GLY A 105 10.18 -0.16 -16.91
C GLY A 105 11.04 0.65 -15.95
N ASP A 106 10.99 1.98 -16.10
CA ASP A 106 11.77 2.94 -15.28
C ASP A 106 11.17 3.18 -13.89
N ASP A 107 9.93 2.73 -13.65
CA ASP A 107 9.29 2.82 -12.34
C ASP A 107 9.87 1.80 -11.35
N LEU A 108 10.50 0.71 -11.84
CA LEU A 108 11.17 -0.25 -10.98
C LEU A 108 12.39 0.40 -10.31
N VAL A 109 12.37 0.50 -8.97
CA VAL A 109 13.48 1.10 -8.19
C VAL A 109 14.25 0.09 -7.34
N ALA A 110 13.63 -1.03 -6.98
CA ALA A 110 14.27 -2.12 -6.24
C ALA A 110 13.49 -3.43 -6.42
N VAL A 111 14.19 -4.55 -6.22
CA VAL A 111 13.61 -5.89 -6.14
C VAL A 111 13.81 -6.46 -4.74
N VAL A 112 12.83 -7.20 -4.24
CA VAL A 112 12.93 -8.00 -3.02
C VAL A 112 12.80 -9.47 -3.38
N SER A 113 13.86 -10.24 -3.18
CA SER A 113 13.87 -11.68 -3.40
C SER A 113 14.94 -12.37 -2.55
N ASP A 114 14.68 -13.61 -2.15
CA ASP A 114 15.67 -14.46 -1.49
C ASP A 114 16.48 -15.30 -2.50
N ASP A 115 16.07 -15.30 -3.77
CA ASP A 115 16.79 -15.93 -4.87
C ASP A 115 17.83 -14.96 -5.46
N GLN A 116 18.92 -15.50 -6.02
CA GLN A 116 19.90 -14.69 -6.73
C GLN A 116 19.35 -14.27 -8.10
N LEU A 117 18.82 -13.05 -8.17
CA LEU A 117 18.31 -12.45 -9.40
C LEU A 117 19.34 -11.47 -9.98
N GLN A 118 19.48 -11.48 -11.31
CA GLN A 118 20.23 -10.46 -12.04
C GLN A 118 19.28 -9.34 -12.47
N GLU A 119 19.33 -8.22 -11.76
CA GLU A 119 18.43 -7.09 -11.96
C GLU A 119 19.20 -5.82 -12.32
N ARG A 120 18.52 -4.88 -13.00
CA ARG A 120 19.08 -3.54 -13.30
C ARG A 120 19.06 -2.61 -12.10
N VAL A 121 18.36 -3.00 -11.04
CA VAL A 121 18.15 -2.26 -9.80
C VAL A 121 18.67 -3.06 -8.60
N PRO A 122 18.90 -2.42 -7.44
CA PRO A 122 19.29 -3.13 -6.23
C PRO A 122 18.28 -4.23 -5.84
N CYS A 123 18.80 -5.39 -5.46
CA CYS A 123 18.02 -6.52 -4.97
C CYS A 123 18.28 -6.71 -3.46
N PHE A 124 17.21 -6.82 -2.68
CA PHE A 124 17.24 -7.00 -1.22
C PHE A 124 16.60 -8.33 -0.83
N SER A 125 17.09 -8.96 0.23
CA SER A 125 16.44 -10.15 0.79
C SER A 125 15.14 -9.78 1.53
N THR A 126 14.28 -10.77 1.79
CA THR A 126 13.05 -10.56 2.58
C THR A 126 13.32 -10.24 4.06
N GLU A 127 14.57 -10.42 4.50
CA GLU A 127 15.07 -10.08 5.84
C GLU A 127 15.87 -8.76 5.87
N SER A 128 16.15 -8.16 4.72
CA SER A 128 16.91 -6.90 4.55
C SER A 128 16.00 -5.66 4.59
N VAL A 129 14.99 -5.63 5.45
CA VAL A 129 13.94 -4.62 5.39
C VAL A 129 14.43 -3.23 5.77
N GLU A 130 15.31 -3.15 6.76
CA GLU A 130 15.91 -1.90 7.24
C GLU A 130 16.77 -1.26 6.14
N GLN A 131 17.55 -2.08 5.42
CA GLN A 131 18.40 -1.65 4.32
C GLN A 131 17.56 -1.17 3.12
N LEU A 132 16.48 -1.88 2.81
CA LEU A 132 15.52 -1.43 1.80
C LEU A 132 14.88 -0.09 2.19
N ALA A 133 14.46 0.07 3.44
CA ALA A 133 13.87 1.33 3.91
C ALA A 133 14.86 2.50 3.81
N GLU A 134 16.13 2.30 4.20
CA GLU A 134 17.18 3.31 4.08
C GLU A 134 17.46 3.68 2.63
N PHE A 135 17.53 2.69 1.75
CA PHE A 135 17.64 2.92 0.32
C PHE A 135 16.47 3.76 -0.22
N LEU A 136 15.22 3.44 0.16
CA LEU A 136 14.05 4.17 -0.30
C LEU A 136 14.01 5.61 0.23
N ILE A 137 14.43 5.85 1.48
CA ILE A 137 14.53 7.19 2.06
C ILE A 137 15.49 8.05 1.23
N ASP A 138 16.69 7.54 0.94
CA ASP A 138 17.69 8.25 0.15
C ASP A 138 17.23 8.44 -1.30
N LYS A 139 16.82 7.35 -1.96
CA LYS A 139 16.41 7.33 -3.37
C LYS A 139 15.25 8.28 -3.67
N LEU A 140 14.30 8.41 -2.75
CA LEU A 140 13.11 9.25 -2.89
C LEU A 140 13.26 10.61 -2.18
N SER A 141 14.42 10.88 -1.56
CA SER A 141 14.68 12.11 -0.82
C SER A 141 13.61 12.42 0.23
N LEU A 142 13.15 11.38 0.93
CA LEU A 142 12.15 11.53 2.00
C LEU A 142 12.78 12.31 3.17
N LYS A 143 12.06 13.29 3.70
CA LYS A 143 12.50 14.18 4.78
C LYS A 143 11.77 13.92 6.08
#